data_AF-A0A1D9BBF7-F1
#
_entry.id   AF-A0A1D9BBF7-F1
#
_cell.length_a   1.000
_cell.length_b   1.000
_cell.length_c   1.000
_cell.angle_alpha   90.00
_cell.angle_beta   90.00
_cell.angle_gamma   90.00
#
_symmetry.space_group_name_H-M   'P 1'
#
loop_
_entity.id
_entity.type
_entity.pdbx_description
1 polymer ?
#
loop_
_entity_poly.entity_id
_entity_poly.type
_entity_poly.pdbx_seq_one_letter_code
_entity_poly.pdbx_strand_id
1 'polypeptide(L)' 'MENTPLQALFTSDIGLLSLFTIVFICGMAGYLFWFVRRNVLNAEASERTTGPDDQTAQSNGSSIR' A
#
# COMPACT_ATOMS: atom_id res chain seq x y z
N MET A 1 11.50 -39.75 -25.41
CA MET A 1 12.11 -38.81 -24.46
C MET A 1 11.05 -37.79 -24.14
N GLU A 2 10.20 -38.06 -23.16
CA GLU A 2 9.10 -37.13 -22.83
C GLU A 2 9.66 -36.04 -21.93
N ASN A 3 10.21 -34.99 -22.54
CA ASN A 3 10.59 -33.78 -21.82
C ASN A 3 9.32 -33.05 -21.40
N THR A 4 8.77 -33.48 -20.26
CA THR A 4 7.62 -32.81 -19.65
C THR A 4 8.00 -31.33 -19.47
N PRO A 5 7.26 -30.39 -20.08
CA PRO A 5 7.60 -28.96 -20.03
C PRO A 5 7.68 -28.42 -18.60
N LEU A 6 7.00 -29.09 -17.65
CA LEU A 6 7.19 -28.84 -16.22
C LEU A 6 8.58 -29.20 -15.69
N GLN A 7 9.18 -30.33 -16.07
CA GLN A 7 10.54 -30.65 -15.65
C GLN A 7 11.54 -29.63 -16.17
N ALA A 8 11.36 -29.14 -17.40
CA ALA A 8 12.20 -28.07 -17.94
C ALA A 8 12.06 -26.75 -17.16
N LEU A 9 10.85 -26.41 -16.70
CA LEU A 9 10.59 -25.22 -15.88
C LEU A 9 11.18 -25.32 -14.47
N PHE A 10 11.15 -26.49 -13.84
CA PHE A 10 11.65 -26.67 -12.47
C PHE A 10 13.13 -27.05 -12.39
N THR A 11 13.69 -27.69 -13.41
CA THR A 11 15.08 -28.19 -13.38
C THR A 11 16.07 -27.27 -14.11
N SER A 12 15.59 -26.33 -14.93
CA SER A 12 16.43 -25.39 -15.67
C SER A 12 16.56 -24.06 -14.93
N ASP A 13 17.78 -23.52 -14.83
CA ASP A 13 18.08 -22.23 -14.20
C ASP A 13 17.19 -21.10 -14.75
N ILE A 14 16.88 -21.15 -16.05
CA ILE A 14 16.05 -20.14 -16.73
C ILE A 14 14.59 -20.21 -16.26
N GLY A 15 14.08 -21.41 -15.98
CA GLY A 15 12.70 -21.64 -15.58
C GLY A 15 12.46 -21.21 -14.13
N LEU A 16 13.41 -21.47 -13.25
CA LEU A 16 13.33 -21.10 -11.84
C LEU A 16 13.42 -19.58 -11.64
N LEU A 17 14.25 -18.87 -12.41
CA LEU A 17 14.31 -17.40 -12.42
C LEU A 17 12.99 -16.76 -12.89
N SER A 18 12.37 -17.31 -13.94
CA SER A 18 11.08 -16.85 -14.44
C SER A 18 9.96 -17.09 -13.43
N LEU A 19 9.90 -18.30 -12.85
CA LEU A 19 8.92 -18.64 -11.82
C LEU A 19 9.07 -17.76 -10.57
N PHE A 20 10.30 -17.52 -10.12
CA PHE A 20 10.60 -16.61 -9.02
C PHE A 20 10.09 -15.20 -9.31
N THR A 21 10.32 -14.70 -10.52
CA THR A 21 9.87 -13.37 -10.94
C THR A 21 8.34 -13.26 -10.91
N ILE A 22 7.63 -14.26 -11.43
CA ILE A 22 6.17 -14.30 -11.43
C ILE A 22 5.64 -14.31 -9.99
N VAL A 23 6.20 -15.16 -9.12
CA VAL A 23 5.84 -15.23 -7.69
C VAL A 23 6.09 -13.90 -7.00
N PHE A 24 7.24 -13.26 -7.27
CA PHE A 24 7.59 -11.96 -6.70
C PHE A 24 6.59 -10.87 -7.10
N ILE A 25 6.22 -10.79 -8.38
CA ILE A 25 5.24 -9.83 -8.89
C ILE A 25 3.85 -10.10 -8.29
N CYS A 26 3.40 -11.35 -8.24
CA CYS A 26 2.13 -11.72 -7.62
C CYS A 26 2.11 -11.37 -6.12
N GLY A 27 3.21 -11.62 -5.41
CA GLY A 27 3.39 -11.25 -4.01
C GLY A 27 3.31 -9.74 -3.80
N MET A 28 4.01 -8.95 -4.63
CA MET A 28 3.95 -7.48 -4.59
C MET A 28 2.55 -6.94 -4.91
N ALA A 29 1.86 -7.51 -5.90
CA ALA A 29 0.51 -7.11 -6.26
C ALA A 29 -0.49 -7.36 -5.10
N GLY A 30 -0.41 -8.55 -4.49
CA GLY A 30 -1.24 -8.88 -3.31
C GLY A 30 -0.88 -8.03 -2.09
N TYR A 31 0.42 -7.83 -1.85
CA TYR A 31 0.92 -6.97 -0.77
C TYR A 31 0.42 -5.54 -0.93
N LEU A 32 0.50 -4.98 -2.14
CA LEU A 32 0.06 -3.61 -2.41
C LEU A 32 -1.46 -3.47 -2.24
N PHE A 33 -2.25 -4.45 -2.70
CA PHE A 33 -3.70 -4.45 -2.49
C PHE A 33 -4.05 -4.47 -0.99
N TRP A 34 -3.38 -5.33 -0.22
CA TRP A 34 -3.59 -5.40 1.22
C TRP A 34 -3.12 -4.12 1.94
N PHE A 35 -1.96 -3.61 1.56
CA PHE A 35 -1.36 -2.39 2.10
C PHE A 35 -2.23 -1.18 1.85
N VAL A 36 -2.67 -0.95 0.60
CA VAL A 36 -3.58 0.14 0.25
C VAL A 36 -4.89 0.00 1.00
N ARG A 37 -5.49 -1.20 1.04
CA ARG A 37 -6.74 -1.41 1.80
C ARG A 37 -6.58 -1.10 3.30
N ARG A 38 -5.44 -1.44 3.91
CA ARG A 38 -5.19 -1.17 5.34
C ARG A 38 -4.80 0.29 5.60
N ASN A 39 -4.07 0.91 4.67
CA ASN A 39 -3.48 2.23 4.82
C ASN A 39 -4.42 3.37 4.40
N VAL A 40 -5.29 3.16 3.40
CA VAL A 40 -6.32 4.16 3.02
C VAL A 40 -7.25 4.41 4.20
N LEU A 41 -7.68 3.36 4.93
CA LEU A 41 -8.42 3.48 6.19
C LEU A 41 -7.73 4.37 7.25
N ASN A 42 -6.40 4.46 7.24
CA ASN A 42 -5.64 5.32 8.14
C ASN A 42 -5.33 6.70 7.53
N ALA A 43 -5.32 6.83 6.20
CA ALA A 43 -5.10 8.08 5.49
C ALA A 43 -6.29 9.04 5.65
N GLU A 44 -7.52 8.52 5.68
CA GLU A 44 -8.74 9.31 5.95
C GLU A 44 -8.76 9.89 7.37
N ALA A 45 -8.01 9.29 8.31
CA ALA A 45 -7.86 9.81 9.67
C ALA A 45 -6.82 10.93 9.77
N SER A 46 -5.84 10.98 8.87
CA SER A 46 -4.75 11.97 8.92
C SER A 46 -5.05 13.26 8.16
N GLU A 47 -6.07 13.28 7.29
CA GLU A 47 -6.48 14.49 6.56
C GLU A 47 -7.50 15.35 7.33
N ARG A 48 -7.97 14.89 8.50
CA ARG A 48 -8.95 15.63 9.32
C ARG A 48 -8.34 16.55 10.39
N THR A 49 -7.01 16.64 10.48
CA THR A 49 -6.33 17.45 11.51
C THR A 49 -5.72 18.75 10.99
N THR A 50 -5.88 19.09 9.70
CA THR A 50 -5.53 20.43 9.19
C THR A 50 -6.74 21.08 8.54
N GLY A 51 -7.49 21.86 9.32
CA GLY A 51 -8.44 22.84 8.78
C GLY A 51 -9.88 22.72 9.26
N PRO A 52 -10.16 22.91 10.56
CA PRO A 52 -11.17 23.87 10.96
C PRO A 52 -10.42 25.13 11.37
N ASP A 53 -10.57 26.17 10.56
CA ASP A 53 -10.12 27.51 10.90
C ASP A 53 -10.80 27.92 12.21
N ASP A 54 -10.01 27.80 13.28
CA ASP A 54 -10.26 28.23 14.64
C ASP A 54 -10.23 29.77 14.69
N GLN A 55 -11.03 30.42 13.84
CA GLN A 55 -11.24 31.87 13.77
C GLN A 55 -12.73 32.20 14.00
N THR A 56 -13.39 31.53 14.94
CA THR A 56 -14.73 31.96 15.38
C THR A 56 -14.91 32.00 16.89
N ALA A 57 -13.90 31.66 17.70
CA ALA A 57 -14.14 31.48 19.14
C ALA A 57 -13.03 31.95 20.10
N GLN A 58 -12.05 32.79 19.70
CA GLN A 58 -11.16 33.41 20.69
C GLN A 58 -11.52 34.87 21.00
N SER A 59 -12.32 34.94 22.07
CA SER A 59 -12.37 36.00 23.08
C SER A 59 -12.84 37.38 22.66
N ASN A 60 -14.17 37.46 22.51
CA ASN A 60 -14.93 38.44 23.29
C ASN A 60 -14.42 38.44 24.74
N GLY A 61 -13.75 39.52 25.16
CA GLY A 61 -13.40 39.75 26.56
C GLY A 61 -11.99 40.28 26.78
N SER A 62 -11.75 41.57 26.46
CA SER A 62 -10.92 42.48 27.25
C SER A 62 -10.52 43.72 26.42
N SER A 63 -11.34 44.76 26.47
CA SER A 63 -10.83 46.13 26.65
C SER A 63 -11.98 47.05 27.08
N ILE A 64 -12.47 46.83 28.30
CA ILE A 64 -13.14 47.88 29.06
C ILE A 64 -12.04 48.83 29.54
N ARG A 65 -11.92 50.01 28.91
CA ARG A 65 -11.62 51.32 29.50
C ARG A 65 -11.27 52.36 28.45
#